data_AF-A0A960RT39-F1
#
_entry.id   AF-A0A960RT39-F1
#
_cell.length_a   1.000
_cell.length_b   1.000
_cell.length_c   1.000
_cell.angle_alpha   90.00
_cell.angle_beta   90.00
_cell.angle_gamma   90.00
#
_symmetry.space_group_name_H-M   'P 1'
#
loop_
_entity.id
_entity.type
_entity.pdbx_description
1 polymer ?
#
loop_
_entity_poly.entity_id
_entity_poly.type
_entity_poly.pdbx_seq_one_letter_code
_entity_poly.pdbx_strand_id
1 'polypeptide(L)'
;MKFYIIMGIVCFLGFGVGPQALALVKQLPEENWQQEVTTIDQAIDRLTDLRNKELANAAWAQNQGDRLQFQSHNLLDARRYWNEADTSREIAARYQEEIDKLEVRKKEILENQGIPYTPSDTTYQK
;
A
#
# COMPACT_ATOMS: atom_id res chain seq x y z
N MET A 1 -9.70 21.56 -49.31
CA MET A 1 -11.02 21.10 -48.82
C MET A 1 -10.74 19.82 -48.03
N LYS A 2 -10.51 19.82 -46.71
CA LYS A 2 -11.47 19.77 -45.58
C LYS A 2 -12.76 18.99 -45.87
N PHE A 3 -12.94 17.87 -45.15
CA PHE A 3 -14.14 17.26 -44.52
C PHE A 3 -13.79 15.77 -44.25
N TYR A 4 -13.27 15.36 -43.09
CA TYR A 4 -13.97 14.97 -41.85
C TYR A 4 -15.30 14.22 -42.07
N ILE A 5 -15.41 12.97 -41.58
CA ILE A 5 -16.34 12.53 -40.51
C ILE A 5 -16.26 10.99 -40.31
N ILE A 6 -15.75 10.54 -39.15
CA ILE A 6 -16.44 9.82 -38.04
C ILE A 6 -16.91 8.39 -38.36
N MET A 7 -16.29 7.37 -37.73
CA MET A 7 -16.89 6.53 -36.67
C MET A 7 -16.12 5.23 -36.51
N GLY A 8 -15.58 5.02 -35.32
CA GLY A 8 -14.98 3.78 -34.89
C GLY A 8 -14.82 3.83 -33.37
N ILE A 9 -15.95 3.82 -32.67
CA ILE A 9 -16.01 3.61 -31.22
C ILE A 9 -15.38 2.25 -30.94
N VAL A 10 -14.26 2.25 -30.23
CA VAL A 10 -13.84 1.08 -29.45
C VAL A 10 -13.65 1.55 -28.02
N CYS A 11 -14.64 1.21 -27.21
CA CYS A 11 -14.53 1.17 -25.77
C CYS A 11 -13.40 0.19 -25.40
N PHE A 12 -12.27 0.71 -24.93
CA PHE A 12 -11.43 -0.01 -23.98
C PHE A 12 -11.51 0.74 -22.66
N LEU A 13 -12.55 0.40 -21.89
CA LEU A 13 -12.58 0.55 -20.44
C LEU A 13 -11.55 -0.42 -19.87
N GLY A 14 -10.29 -0.02 -19.95
CA GLY A 14 -9.18 -0.63 -19.26
C GLY A 14 -8.50 0.49 -18.49
N PHE A 15 -9.13 0.99 -17.43
CA PHE A 15 -8.43 1.71 -16.37
C PHE A 15 -7.57 0.70 -15.60
N GLY A 16 -6.61 0.10 -16.32
CA GLY A 16 -5.38 -0.37 -15.73
C GLY A 16 -4.70 0.88 -15.21
N VAL A 17 -4.73 1.05 -13.89
CA VAL A 17 -3.74 1.86 -13.19
C VAL A 17 -2.40 1.24 -13.57
N GLY A 18 -1.80 1.84 -14.59
CA GLY A 18 -0.76 1.20 -15.38
C GLY A 18 0.51 0.92 -14.57
N PRO A 19 1.33 -0.03 -15.04
CA PRO A 19 2.56 -0.52 -14.41
C PRO A 19 3.71 0.50 -14.51
N GLN A 20 3.46 1.76 -14.18
CA GLN A 20 4.43 2.84 -14.36
C GLN A 20 5.48 2.89 -13.24
N ALA A 21 5.23 2.29 -12.07
CA ALA A 21 6.25 2.15 -11.03
C ALA A 21 7.35 1.16 -11.43
N LEU A 22 7.01 0.10 -12.16
CA LEU A 22 7.94 -0.97 -12.54
C LEU A 22 8.83 -0.60 -13.74
N ALA A 23 8.39 0.31 -14.60
CA ALA A 23 9.18 0.80 -15.72
C ALA A 23 10.29 1.77 -15.30
N LEU A 24 10.15 2.44 -14.14
CA LEU A 24 11.12 3.41 -13.65
C LEU A 24 12.39 2.74 -13.07
N VAL A 25 12.28 1.49 -12.64
CA VAL A 25 13.39 0.72 -12.03
C VAL A 25 14.38 0.20 -13.08
N LYS A 26 14.00 0.15 -14.36
CA LYS A 26 14.79 -0.54 -15.40
C LYS A 26 15.87 0.31 -16.12
N GLN A 27 16.08 1.56 -15.72
CA GLN A 27 17.02 2.48 -16.40
C GLN A 27 17.96 3.24 -15.46
N LEU A 28 18.28 2.70 -14.28
CA LEU A 28 19.33 3.29 -13.45
C LEU A 28 20.68 2.62 -13.76
N PRO A 29 21.72 3.38 -14.18
CA PRO A 29 23.06 2.85 -14.37
C PRO A 29 23.61 2.30 -13.05
N GLU A 30 24.50 1.32 -13.15
CA GLU A 30 25.08 0.46 -12.11
C GLU A 30 25.75 1.20 -10.91
N GLU A 31 25.76 2.54 -10.87
CA GLU A 31 26.56 3.33 -9.94
C GLU A 31 25.83 3.96 -8.74
N ASN A 32 24.49 4.01 -8.70
CA ASN A 32 23.77 4.70 -7.61
C ASN A 32 22.88 3.78 -6.76
N TRP A 33 23.42 2.64 -6.30
CA TRP A 33 22.74 1.76 -5.33
C TRP A 33 22.25 2.54 -4.08
N GLN A 34 22.98 3.58 -3.68
CA GLN A 34 22.61 4.47 -2.56
C GLN A 34 21.30 5.22 -2.82
N GLN A 35 21.09 5.66 -4.07
CA GLN A 35 19.87 6.35 -4.48
C GLN A 35 18.68 5.39 -4.54
N GLU A 36 18.90 4.14 -4.97
CA GLU A 36 17.87 3.09 -4.93
C GLU A 36 17.48 2.78 -3.49
N VAL A 37 18.44 2.56 -2.59
CA VAL A 37 18.17 2.36 -1.15
C VAL A 37 17.42 3.54 -0.54
N THR A 38 17.83 4.77 -0.84
CA THR A 38 17.14 5.98 -0.34
C THR A 38 15.69 6.05 -0.83
N THR A 39 15.44 5.65 -2.08
CA THR A 39 14.09 5.62 -2.66
C THR A 39 13.23 4.55 -1.99
N ILE A 40 13.83 3.38 -1.71
CA ILE A 40 13.17 2.30 -0.97
C ILE A 40 12.80 2.74 0.44
N ASP A 41 13.71 3.42 1.14
CA ASP A 41 13.47 3.93 2.50
C ASP A 41 12.30 4.91 2.54
N GLN A 42 12.27 5.88 1.61
CA GLN A 42 11.15 6.81 1.49
C GLN A 42 9.82 6.10 1.19
N ALA A 43 9.85 5.02 0.40
CA ALA A 43 8.66 4.23 0.09
C ALA A 43 8.18 3.44 1.32
N ILE A 44 9.10 2.84 2.08
CA ILE A 44 8.81 2.14 3.35
C ILE A 44 8.20 3.10 4.36
N ASP A 45 8.76 4.30 4.54
CA ASP A 45 8.24 5.31 5.45
C ASP A 45 6.81 5.70 5.08
N ARG A 46 6.57 5.98 3.79
CA ARG A 46 5.24 6.34 3.30
C ARG A 46 4.22 5.22 3.48
N LEU A 47 4.60 3.98 3.18
CA LEU A 47 3.71 2.82 3.37
C LEU A 47 3.45 2.56 4.86
N THR A 48 4.44 2.80 5.72
CA THR A 48 4.32 2.70 7.17
C THR A 48 3.30 3.70 7.70
N ASP A 49 3.35 4.95 7.25
CA ASP A 49 2.37 5.98 7.62
C ASP A 49 0.95 5.59 7.18
N LEU A 50 0.81 5.10 5.94
CA LEU A 50 -0.49 4.65 5.40
C LEU A 50 -1.04 3.44 6.17
N ARG A 51 -0.21 2.45 6.46
CA ARG A 51 -0.55 1.28 7.29
C ARG A 51 -1.02 1.72 8.67
N ASN A 52 -0.25 2.57 9.34
CA ASN A 52 -0.59 3.04 10.69
C ASN A 52 -1.90 3.83 10.70
N LYS A 53 -2.15 4.64 9.66
CA LYS A 53 -3.43 5.32 9.47
C LYS A 53 -4.61 4.34 9.35
N GLU A 54 -4.49 3.31 8.52
CA GLU A 54 -5.55 2.31 8.37
C GLU A 54 -5.78 1.52 9.65
N LEU A 55 -4.73 1.22 10.42
CA LEU A 55 -4.90 0.55 11.71
C LEU A 55 -5.57 1.43 12.76
N ALA A 56 -5.29 2.74 12.74
CA ALA A 56 -6.03 3.70 13.56
C ALA A 56 -7.52 3.77 13.15
N ASN A 57 -7.81 3.76 11.85
CA ASN A 57 -9.19 3.70 11.35
C ASN A 57 -9.89 2.41 11.80
N ALA A 58 -9.22 1.26 11.68
CA ALA A 58 -9.76 -0.02 12.10
C ALA A 58 -10.07 -0.05 13.60
N ALA A 59 -9.17 0.48 14.44
CA ALA A 59 -9.38 0.57 15.87
C ALA A 59 -10.57 1.49 16.22
N TRP A 60 -10.68 2.64 15.53
CA TRP A 60 -11.81 3.55 15.71
C TRP A 60 -13.14 2.88 15.33
N ALA A 61 -13.21 2.25 14.15
CA ALA A 61 -14.41 1.59 13.65
C ALA A 61 -14.81 0.42 14.56
N GLN A 62 -13.85 -0.41 15.00
CA GLN A 62 -14.07 -1.46 15.98
C GLN A 62 -14.73 -0.90 17.25
N ASN A 63 -14.17 0.18 17.81
CA ASN A 63 -14.72 0.81 19.01
C ASN A 63 -16.14 1.36 18.78
N GLN A 64 -16.47 1.87 17.59
CA GLN A 64 -17.85 2.29 17.29
C GLN A 64 -18.80 1.09 17.21
N GLY A 65 -18.40 0.02 16.51
CA GLY A 65 -19.18 -1.22 16.46
C GLY A 65 -19.44 -1.78 17.85
N ASP A 66 -18.39 -1.81 18.68
CA ASP A 66 -18.46 -2.32 20.05
C ASP A 66 -19.34 -1.49 20.96
N ARG A 67 -19.47 -0.18 20.72
CA ARG A 67 -20.39 0.69 21.46
C ARG A 67 -21.84 0.51 21.00
N LEU A 68 -22.06 0.41 19.69
CA LEU A 68 -23.40 0.32 19.10
C LEU A 68 -24.08 -1.02 19.38
N GLN A 69 -23.32 -2.10 19.56
CA GLN A 69 -23.91 -3.41 19.87
C GLN A 69 -24.73 -3.42 21.16
N PHE A 70 -24.41 -2.53 22.11
CA PHE A 70 -25.12 -2.39 23.38
C PHE A 70 -26.30 -1.41 23.32
N GLN A 71 -26.50 -0.73 22.19
CA GLN A 71 -27.61 0.18 22.00
C GLN A 71 -28.78 -0.51 21.32
N SER A 72 -29.97 -0.35 21.90
CA SER A 72 -31.21 -0.91 21.37
C SER A 72 -31.43 -0.43 19.92
N HIS A 73 -31.72 -1.37 19.02
CA HIS A 73 -31.96 -1.17 17.58
C HIS A 73 -30.75 -0.79 16.70
N ASN A 74 -29.51 -0.82 17.21
CA ASN A 74 -28.31 -0.40 16.45
C ASN A 74 -27.40 -1.56 15.97
N LEU A 75 -27.87 -2.81 16.04
CA LEU A 75 -27.08 -3.99 15.65
C LEU A 75 -26.63 -3.97 14.18
N LEU A 76 -27.46 -3.44 13.27
CA LEU A 76 -27.10 -3.32 11.86
C LEU A 76 -25.93 -2.36 11.65
N ASP A 77 -25.94 -1.22 12.34
CA ASP A 77 -24.87 -0.23 12.25
C ASP A 77 -23.60 -0.73 12.94
N ALA A 78 -23.72 -1.43 14.08
CA ALA A 78 -22.60 -2.10 14.72
C ALA A 78 -21.87 -3.04 13.72
N ARG A 79 -22.64 -3.84 12.97
CA ARG A 79 -22.10 -4.73 11.94
C ARG A 79 -21.40 -4.00 10.81
N ARG A 80 -21.92 -2.83 10.39
CA ARG A 80 -21.27 -2.01 9.35
C ARG A 80 -19.90 -1.52 9.82
N TYR A 81 -19.80 -1.04 11.05
CA TYR A 81 -18.53 -0.59 11.62
C TYR A 81 -17.51 -1.72 11.80
N TRP A 82 -17.94 -2.92 12.20
CA TRP A 82 -17.02 -4.07 12.24
C TRP A 82 -16.52 -4.46 10.84
N ASN A 83 -17.39 -4.46 9.83
CA ASN A 83 -16.96 -4.70 8.44
C ASN A 83 -15.97 -3.63 7.95
N GLU A 84 -16.17 -2.36 8.33
CA GLU A 84 -15.22 -1.29 8.04
C GLU A 84 -13.88 -1.51 8.74
N ALA A 85 -13.90 -1.93 10.01
CA ALA A 85 -12.69 -2.28 10.75
C ALA A 85 -11.91 -3.42 10.07
N ASP A 86 -12.60 -4.48 9.64
CA ASP A 86 -11.98 -5.61 8.93
C ASP A 86 -11.41 -5.17 7.58
N THR A 87 -12.13 -4.34 6.83
CA THR A 87 -11.65 -3.77 5.57
C THR A 87 -10.36 -2.96 5.75
N SER A 88 -10.30 -2.09 6.76
CA SER A 88 -9.08 -1.32 7.06
C SER A 88 -7.93 -2.21 7.53
N ARG A 89 -8.19 -3.29 8.28
CA ARG A 89 -7.16 -4.29 8.65
C ARG A 89 -6.61 -5.00 7.41
N GLU A 90 -7.46 -5.38 6.48
CA GLU A 90 -7.03 -6.00 5.22
C GLU A 90 -6.16 -5.05 4.38
N ILE A 91 -6.51 -3.76 4.30
CA ILE A 91 -5.70 -2.77 3.60
C ILE A 91 -4.34 -2.58 4.29
N ALA A 92 -4.33 -2.48 5.62
CA ALA A 92 -3.09 -2.39 6.39
C ALA A 92 -2.18 -3.61 6.17
N ALA A 93 -2.75 -4.82 6.11
CA ALA A 93 -2.00 -6.03 5.80
C ALA A 93 -1.34 -5.97 4.41
N ARG A 94 -2.04 -5.46 3.39
CA ARG A 94 -1.46 -5.27 2.04
C ARG A 94 -0.31 -4.26 2.04
N TYR A 95 -0.41 -3.18 2.81
CA TYR A 95 0.72 -2.26 2.97
C TYR A 95 1.91 -2.92 3.65
N GLN A 96 1.67 -3.80 4.63
CA GLN A 96 2.75 -4.57 5.26
C GLN A 96 3.44 -5.51 4.28
N GLU A 97 2.69 -6.25 3.46
CA GLU A 97 3.27 -7.12 2.42
C GLU A 97 4.17 -6.34 1.46
N GLU A 98 3.82 -5.09 1.16
CA GLU A 98 4.57 -4.23 0.25
C GLU A 98 5.83 -3.67 0.92
N ILE A 99 5.75 -3.34 2.21
CA ILE A 99 6.92 -3.02 3.04
C ILE A 99 7.89 -4.21 3.07
N ASP A 100 7.40 -5.42 3.33
CA ASP A 100 8.23 -6.63 3.42
C ASP A 100 8.98 -6.89 2.11
N LYS A 101 8.31 -6.73 0.95
CA LYS A 101 8.94 -6.84 -0.38
C LYS A 101 10.05 -5.80 -0.58
N LEU A 102 9.83 -4.56 -0.15
CA LEU A 102 10.81 -3.48 -0.24
C LEU A 102 12.00 -3.72 0.69
N GLU A 103 11.76 -4.24 1.89
CA GLU A 103 12.81 -4.63 2.83
C GLU A 103 13.69 -5.75 2.27
N VAL A 104 13.10 -6.77 1.64
CA VAL A 104 13.85 -7.82 0.93
C VAL A 104 14.69 -7.21 -0.19
N ARG A 105 14.13 -6.32 -1.01
CA ARG A 105 14.88 -5.66 -2.08
C ARG A 105 16.03 -4.82 -1.55
N LYS A 106 15.82 -4.05 -0.48
CA LYS A 106 16.87 -3.28 0.20
C LYS A 106 17.98 -4.19 0.71
N LYS A 107 17.61 -5.31 1.34
CA LYS A 107 18.55 -6.31 1.82
C LYS A 107 19.43 -6.87 0.69
N GLU A 108 18.82 -7.28 -0.43
CA GLU A 108 19.56 -7.77 -1.60
C GLU A 108 20.58 -6.74 -2.11
N ILE A 109 20.19 -5.47 -2.21
CA ILE A 109 21.08 -4.40 -2.66
C ILE A 109 22.26 -4.25 -1.69
N LEU A 110 21.99 -4.19 -0.38
CA LEU A 110 23.03 -3.99 0.63
C LEU A 110 23.98 -5.18 0.75
N GLU A 111 23.47 -6.41 0.67
CA GLU A 111 24.28 -7.63 0.68
C GLU A 111 25.22 -7.67 -0.54
N ASN A 112 24.75 -7.27 -1.72
CA ASN A 112 25.58 -7.15 -2.92
C ASN A 112 26.72 -6.12 -2.77
N GLN A 113 26.55 -5.14 -1.88
CA GLN A 113 27.58 -4.13 -1.56
C GLN A 113 28.44 -4.51 -0.34
N GLY A 114 28.23 -5.68 0.27
CA GLY A 114 28.94 -6.13 1.47
C GLY A 114 28.55 -5.38 2.75
N ILE A 115 27.40 -4.70 2.75
CA ILE A 115 26.91 -3.92 3.89
C ILE A 115 25.91 -4.77 4.69
N PRO A 116 26.07 -4.91 6.02
CA PRO A 116 25.12 -5.64 6.84
C PRO A 116 23.77 -4.92 6.88
N TYR A 117 22.69 -5.63 6.53
CA TYR A 117 21.33 -5.12 6.64
C TYR A 117 20.76 -5.33 8.04
N THR A 118 20.17 -4.27 8.60
CA THR A 118 19.31 -4.34 9.79
C THR A 118 17.88 -3.98 9.36
N PRO A 119 16.89 -4.87 9.58
CA PRO A 119 15.50 -4.56 9.26
C PRO A 119 15.01 -3.39 10.10
N SER A 120 14.09 -2.61 9.54
CA SER A 120 13.45 -1.55 10.32
C SER A 120 12.59 -2.20 11.40
N ASP A 121 12.62 -1.68 12.63
CA ASP A 121 11.89 -2.22 13.79
C ASP A 121 10.35 -2.00 13.67
N THR A 122 9.79 -2.20 12.49
CA THR A 122 8.36 -2.09 12.21
C THR A 122 7.59 -3.38 12.49
N THR A 123 8.21 -4.33 13.20
CA THR A 123 7.64 -5.62 13.59
C THR A 123 6.28 -5.44 14.27
N TYR A 124 5.19 -5.67 13.53
CA TYR A 124 3.89 -5.95 14.11
C TYR A 124 4.01 -7.27 14.85
N GLN A 125 3.99 -7.23 16.18
CA GLN A 125 3.84 -8.44 16.98
C GLN A 125 2.51 -9.09 16.58
N LYS A 126 2.59 -10.27 15.97
CA LYS A 126 1.47 -11.15 15.65
C LYS A 126 0.72 -11.59 16.90
#